data_AF-A0A0C3JPV9-F1
#
_entry.id   AF-A0A0C3JPV9-F1
#
_cell.length_a   1.000
_cell.length_b   1.000
_cell.length_c   1.000
_cell.angle_alpha   90.00
_cell.angle_beta   90.00
_cell.angle_gamma   90.00
#
_symmetry.space_group_name_H-M   'P 1'
#
loop_
_entity.id
_entity.type
_entity.pdbx_description
1 polymer ?
#
loop_
_entity_poly.entity_id
_entity_poly.type
_entity_poly.pdbx_seq_one_letter_code
_entity_poly.pdbx_strand_id
1 'polypeptide(L)'
;MQLTKSFVCLALAVVPVLAVPTDPAPVQPGQQAPDAFTCRNTHGDFYISAKHAKDNIRAAPPVAGSTGFPHPFPNYDGIAFHNTRCRDHHVSLLEFPVYPDGHLYPFDKNPKHNPGPARVVYTAHKKEFCGIIAHPDGEKGHYELCN
;
A
#
# COMPACT_ATOMS: atom_id res chain seq x y z
N MET A 1 52.04 59.85 -28.50
CA MET A 1 51.75 59.10 -27.25
C MET A 1 50.24 58.95 -27.15
N GLN A 2 49.72 57.76 -27.44
CA GLN A 2 48.30 57.43 -27.33
C GLN A 2 48.17 56.29 -26.30
N LEU A 3 47.33 56.48 -25.29
CA LEU A 3 46.80 55.38 -24.47
C LEU A 3 45.29 55.55 -24.39
N THR A 4 44.59 54.75 -25.18
CA THR A 4 43.15 54.54 -25.13
C THR A 4 42.79 53.65 -23.94
N LYS A 5 41.87 54.12 -23.10
CA LYS A 5 41.31 53.40 -21.95
C LYS A 5 40.23 52.44 -22.45
N SER A 6 40.43 51.13 -22.24
CA SER A 6 39.38 50.13 -22.45
C SER A 6 38.57 49.93 -21.17
N PHE A 7 37.26 50.11 -21.28
CA PHE A 7 36.27 49.72 -20.28
C PHE A 7 36.01 48.21 -20.38
N VAL A 8 36.03 47.50 -19.24
CA VAL A 8 35.63 46.10 -19.13
C VAL A 8 34.19 46.06 -18.61
N CYS A 9 33.25 45.57 -19.43
CA CYS A 9 31.89 45.28 -19.03
C CYS A 9 31.84 43.88 -18.39
N LEU A 10 31.46 43.81 -17.10
CA LEU A 10 31.18 42.56 -16.40
C LEU A 10 29.69 42.21 -16.62
N ALA A 11 29.40 41.18 -17.42
CA ALA A 11 28.04 40.67 -17.59
C ALA A 11 27.78 39.53 -16.60
N LEU A 12 26.88 39.75 -15.64
CA LEU A 12 26.35 38.73 -14.74
C LEU A 12 25.21 37.98 -15.45
N ALA A 13 25.45 36.73 -15.84
CA ALA A 13 24.39 35.85 -16.32
C ALA A 13 23.67 35.20 -15.13
N VAL A 14 22.39 35.54 -14.95
CA VAL A 14 21.49 34.86 -14.00
C VAL A 14 20.82 33.72 -14.75
N VAL A 15 21.18 32.47 -14.43
CA VAL A 15 20.53 31.28 -14.98
C VAL A 15 19.30 30.92 -14.14
N PRO A 16 18.09 30.83 -14.72
CA PRO A 16 16.92 30.34 -14.01
C PRO A 16 17.04 28.82 -13.84
N VAL A 17 17.09 28.35 -12.59
CA VAL A 17 16.95 26.92 -12.28
C VAL A 17 15.47 26.57 -12.43
N LEU A 18 15.10 26.05 -13.60
CA LEU A 18 13.80 25.41 -13.78
C LEU A 18 13.84 24.05 -13.06
N ALA A 19 13.21 23.97 -11.88
CA ALA A 19 12.93 22.71 -11.23
C ALA A 19 11.91 21.95 -12.08
N VAL A 20 12.39 21.01 -12.90
CA VAL A 20 11.52 20.10 -13.65
C VAL A 20 10.90 19.14 -12.63
N PRO A 21 9.56 19.02 -12.57
CA PRO A 21 8.92 18.01 -11.74
C PRO A 21 9.41 16.65 -12.24
N THR A 22 10.19 15.98 -11.40
CA THR A 22 10.67 14.63 -11.67
C THR A 22 9.53 13.71 -11.30
N ASP A 23 8.91 13.08 -12.30
CA ASP A 23 8.00 11.97 -12.05
C ASP A 23 8.71 10.95 -11.16
N PRO A 24 8.04 10.39 -10.12
CA PRO A 24 8.65 9.39 -9.28
C PRO A 24 9.10 8.21 -10.16
N ALA A 25 10.37 7.86 -10.06
CA ALA A 25 10.96 6.78 -10.83
C ALA A 25 10.16 5.47 -10.63
N PRO A 26 9.94 4.68 -11.69
CA PRO A 26 9.32 3.37 -11.56
C PRO A 26 10.13 2.50 -10.60
N VAL A 27 9.46 1.91 -9.62
CA VAL A 27 10.06 0.99 -8.63
C VAL A 27 10.73 -0.16 -9.37
N GLN A 28 12.05 -0.31 -9.24
CA GLN A 28 12.77 -1.42 -9.87
C GLN A 28 12.39 -2.75 -9.20
N PRO A 29 12.33 -3.86 -9.95
CA PRO A 29 12.16 -5.18 -9.37
C PRO A 29 13.26 -5.44 -8.32
N GLY A 30 12.86 -5.61 -7.06
CA GLY A 30 13.77 -5.82 -5.92
C GLY A 30 13.98 -4.61 -5.01
N GLN A 31 13.49 -3.41 -5.37
CA GLN A 31 13.42 -2.29 -4.44
C GLN A 31 12.08 -2.32 -3.70
N GLN A 32 12.14 -2.66 -2.41
CA GLN A 32 11.00 -2.58 -1.51
C GLN A 32 10.54 -1.12 -1.39
N ALA A 33 9.23 -0.88 -1.49
CA ALA A 33 8.70 0.46 -1.21
C ALA A 33 9.04 0.83 0.24
N PRO A 34 9.43 2.09 0.52
CA PRO A 34 9.86 2.50 1.87
C PRO A 34 8.77 2.33 2.94
N ASP A 35 7.51 2.15 2.56
CA ASP A 35 6.34 1.92 3.41
C ASP A 35 5.74 0.50 3.26
N ALA A 36 6.52 -0.47 2.76
CA ALA A 36 6.05 -1.84 2.58
C ALA A 36 6.14 -2.66 3.86
N PHE A 37 5.03 -3.36 4.13
CA PHE A 37 4.92 -4.39 5.15
C PHE A 37 5.53 -5.69 4.62
N THR A 38 6.34 -6.34 5.44
CA THR A 38 6.86 -7.69 5.26
C THR A 38 5.87 -8.70 5.83
N CYS A 39 5.33 -9.54 4.96
CA CYS A 39 4.48 -10.66 5.30
C CYS A 39 5.29 -11.96 5.23
N ARG A 40 5.35 -12.69 6.34
CA ARG A 40 6.05 -13.98 6.39
C ARG A 40 5.18 -15.09 5.84
N ASN A 41 5.79 -16.01 5.09
CA ASN A 41 5.08 -17.19 4.58
C ASN A 41 6.06 -18.35 4.30
N THR A 42 5.64 -19.59 4.54
CA THR A 42 6.44 -20.80 4.26
C THR A 42 6.85 -20.94 2.79
N HIS A 43 6.10 -20.34 1.86
CA HIS A 43 6.42 -20.31 0.43
C HIS A 43 7.36 -19.16 0.04
N GLY A 44 7.75 -18.31 1.00
CA GLY A 44 8.63 -17.17 0.82
C GLY A 44 7.97 -15.87 1.29
N ASP A 45 8.76 -15.05 1.98
CA ASP A 45 8.32 -13.72 2.43
C ASP A 45 8.00 -12.82 1.23
N PHE A 46 7.00 -11.97 1.40
CA PHE A 46 6.58 -11.01 0.37
C PHE A 46 6.24 -9.66 0.99
N TYR A 47 6.18 -8.63 0.14
CA TYR A 47 6.10 -7.24 0.57
C TYR A 47 4.91 -6.54 -0.06
N ILE A 48 4.15 -5.81 0.75
CA ILE A 48 2.98 -5.05 0.28
C ILE A 48 3.07 -3.62 0.80
N SER A 49 3.07 -2.64 -0.11
CA SER A 49 3.09 -1.22 0.27
C SER A 49 1.80 -0.81 0.98
N ALA A 50 1.92 0.09 1.97
CA ALA A 50 0.76 0.71 2.59
C ALA A 50 -0.13 1.40 1.55
N LYS A 51 0.48 1.97 0.51
CA LYS A 51 -0.24 2.53 -0.65
C LYS A 51 -1.15 1.47 -1.32
N HIS A 52 -0.62 0.32 -1.71
CA HIS A 52 -1.41 -0.72 -2.37
C HIS A 52 -2.59 -1.19 -1.52
N ALA A 53 -2.36 -1.38 -0.22
CA ALA A 53 -3.40 -1.75 0.72
C ALA A 53 -4.50 -0.68 0.83
N LYS A 54 -4.12 0.59 1.01
CA LYS A 54 -5.08 1.71 1.08
C LYS A 54 -5.83 1.92 -0.23
N ASP A 55 -5.19 1.71 -1.38
CA ASP A 55 -5.83 1.81 -2.69
C ASP A 55 -6.91 0.73 -2.86
N ASN A 56 -6.59 -0.51 -2.45
CA ASN A 56 -7.53 -1.63 -2.44
C ASN A 56 -8.70 -1.39 -1.48
N ILE A 57 -8.47 -0.84 -0.27
CA ILE A 57 -9.56 -0.46 0.64
C ILE A 57 -10.52 0.55 -0.03
N ARG A 58 -9.98 1.57 -0.70
CA ARG A 58 -10.81 2.59 -1.37
C ARG A 58 -11.65 1.98 -2.49
N ALA A 59 -11.05 1.08 -3.27
CA ALA A 59 -11.69 0.42 -4.39
C ALA A 59 -12.67 -0.72 -4.00
N ALA A 60 -12.50 -1.33 -2.83
CA ALA A 60 -13.38 -2.40 -2.36
C ALA A 60 -14.86 -1.93 -2.26
N PRO A 61 -15.84 -2.77 -2.61
CA PRO A 61 -17.25 -2.41 -2.49
C PRO A 61 -17.66 -2.25 -1.00
N PRO A 62 -18.74 -1.51 -0.70
CA PRO A 62 -19.19 -1.32 0.68
C PRO A 62 -19.77 -2.60 1.32
N VAL A 63 -20.15 -3.58 0.50
CA VAL A 63 -20.68 -4.88 0.89
C VAL A 63 -20.03 -5.96 0.05
N ALA A 64 -20.10 -7.21 0.51
CA ALA A 64 -19.53 -8.35 -0.21
C ALA A 64 -20.03 -8.43 -1.66
N GLY A 65 -19.10 -8.55 -2.61
CA GLY A 65 -19.38 -8.88 -3.99
C GLY A 65 -19.74 -10.37 -4.16
N SER A 66 -19.89 -10.80 -5.41
CA SER A 66 -20.30 -12.17 -5.76
C SER A 66 -19.31 -13.25 -5.30
N THR A 67 -18.04 -12.88 -5.06
CA THR A 67 -16.98 -13.75 -4.52
C THR A 67 -16.97 -13.87 -2.99
N GLY A 68 -17.80 -13.07 -2.31
CA GLY A 68 -17.86 -12.95 -0.85
C GLY A 68 -16.91 -11.91 -0.24
N PHE A 69 -16.18 -11.12 -1.05
CA PHE A 69 -15.28 -10.08 -0.55
C PHE A 69 -15.80 -8.65 -0.81
N PRO A 70 -15.55 -7.69 0.10
CA PRO A 70 -14.96 -7.86 1.43
C PRO A 70 -15.91 -8.60 2.37
N HIS A 71 -15.38 -9.15 3.47
CA HIS A 71 -16.21 -9.76 4.51
C HIS A 71 -15.78 -9.34 5.92
N PRO A 72 -16.64 -9.54 6.93
CA PRO A 72 -16.29 -9.26 8.31
C PRO A 72 -15.04 -10.01 8.75
N PHE A 73 -14.15 -9.29 9.44
CA PHE A 73 -12.98 -9.84 10.10
C PHE A 73 -13.22 -9.83 11.62
N PRO A 74 -13.57 -10.98 12.22
CA PRO A 74 -13.90 -11.05 13.65
C PRO A 74 -12.66 -11.01 14.56
N ASN A 75 -11.45 -11.10 14.00
CA ASN A 75 -10.18 -11.09 14.73
C ASN A 75 -10.05 -12.19 15.81
N TYR A 76 -10.42 -13.43 15.47
CA TYR A 76 -10.29 -14.57 16.39
C TYR A 76 -8.84 -14.88 16.80
N ASP A 77 -7.88 -14.49 15.95
CA ASP A 77 -6.44 -14.65 16.22
C ASP A 77 -5.90 -13.61 17.22
N GLY A 78 -6.72 -12.66 17.68
CA GLY A 78 -6.31 -11.67 18.68
C GLY A 78 -5.25 -10.69 18.17
N ILE A 79 -5.27 -10.38 16.87
CA ILE A 79 -4.27 -9.50 16.24
C ILE A 79 -4.36 -8.11 16.85
N ALA A 80 -3.24 -7.66 17.43
CA ALA A 80 -3.11 -6.36 18.06
C ALA A 80 -2.71 -5.29 17.03
N PHE A 81 -3.68 -4.75 16.30
CA PHE A 81 -3.43 -3.65 15.35
C PHE A 81 -2.86 -2.41 16.05
N HIS A 82 -1.92 -1.73 15.40
CA HIS A 82 -1.36 -0.46 15.90
C HIS A 82 -2.41 0.66 15.95
N ASN A 83 -3.35 0.67 15.01
CA ASN A 83 -4.44 1.63 15.00
C ASN A 83 -5.42 1.32 16.15
N THR A 84 -5.51 2.23 17.11
CA THR A 84 -6.36 2.06 18.31
C THR A 84 -7.84 1.87 17.98
N ARG A 85 -8.34 2.49 16.90
CA ARG A 85 -9.71 2.28 16.42
C ARG A 85 -9.98 0.83 16.04
N CYS A 86 -8.98 0.13 15.53
CA CYS A 86 -9.11 -1.25 15.09
C CYS A 86 -9.03 -2.27 16.24
N ARG A 87 -8.77 -1.79 17.46
CA ARG A 87 -8.83 -2.61 18.69
C ARG A 87 -10.12 -2.41 19.47
N ASP A 88 -10.96 -1.46 19.05
CA ASP A 88 -12.23 -1.18 19.69
C ASP A 88 -13.25 -2.26 19.31
N HIS A 89 -13.79 -2.97 20.30
CA HIS A 89 -14.77 -4.04 20.11
C HIS A 89 -16.12 -3.56 19.53
N HIS A 90 -16.39 -2.25 19.57
CA HIS A 90 -17.58 -1.65 18.95
C HIS A 90 -17.37 -1.30 17.47
N VAL A 91 -16.15 -1.49 16.95
CA VAL A 91 -15.82 -1.21 15.55
C VAL A 91 -15.78 -2.52 14.76
N SER A 92 -16.71 -2.68 13.82
CA SER A 92 -16.67 -3.78 12.87
C SER A 92 -15.48 -3.62 11.91
N LEU A 93 -14.71 -4.68 11.75
CA LEU A 93 -13.61 -4.75 10.79
C LEU A 93 -14.03 -5.56 9.56
N LEU A 94 -13.47 -5.19 8.41
CA LEU A 94 -13.54 -5.94 7.17
C LEU A 94 -12.14 -6.36 6.75
N GLU A 95 -12.06 -7.50 6.07
CA GLU A 95 -10.88 -7.95 5.35
C GLU A 95 -11.13 -8.04 3.85
N PHE A 96 -10.09 -7.74 3.07
CA PHE A 96 -10.13 -7.77 1.62
C PHE A 96 -8.78 -8.24 1.04
N PRO A 97 -8.74 -9.03 -0.04
CA PRO A 97 -7.48 -9.50 -0.60
C PRO A 97 -6.60 -8.34 -1.08
N VAL A 98 -5.28 -8.49 -0.91
CA VAL A 98 -4.30 -7.49 -1.32
C VAL A 98 -3.04 -8.18 -1.79
N TYR A 99 -2.36 -7.58 -2.78
CA TYR A 99 -1.26 -8.20 -3.51
C TYR A 99 -0.02 -7.30 -3.52
N PRO A 100 1.19 -7.86 -3.66
CA PRO A 100 2.43 -7.09 -3.79
C PRO A 100 2.42 -6.05 -4.92
N ASP A 101 1.84 -6.40 -6.07
CA ASP A 101 1.71 -5.52 -7.24
C ASP A 101 0.54 -4.52 -7.13
N GLY A 102 -0.30 -4.65 -6.09
CA GLY A 102 -1.41 -3.76 -5.79
C GLY A 102 -2.65 -3.91 -6.69
N HIS A 103 -2.71 -4.92 -7.57
CA HIS A 103 -3.90 -5.11 -8.39
C HIS A 103 -5.15 -5.36 -7.54
N LEU A 104 -6.31 -4.97 -8.06
CA LEU A 104 -7.58 -5.13 -7.37
C LEU A 104 -8.09 -6.57 -7.51
N TYR A 105 -8.48 -7.19 -6.40
CA TYR A 105 -9.16 -8.48 -6.45
C TYR A 105 -10.49 -8.37 -7.20
N PRO A 106 -10.78 -9.26 -8.18
CA PRO A 106 -12.03 -9.22 -8.95
C PRO A 106 -13.22 -9.72 -8.14
N PHE A 107 -13.67 -8.92 -7.18
CA PHE A 107 -14.67 -9.28 -6.17
C PHE A 107 -16.07 -9.59 -6.74
N ASP A 108 -16.33 -9.20 -7.97
CA ASP A 108 -17.58 -9.34 -8.71
C ASP A 108 -17.55 -10.44 -9.79
N LYS A 109 -16.39 -11.10 -10.00
CA LYS A 109 -16.24 -12.12 -11.05
C LYS A 109 -16.30 -13.54 -10.52
N ASN A 110 -17.02 -14.39 -11.25
CA ASN A 110 -17.06 -15.83 -11.03
C ASN A 110 -16.44 -16.59 -12.23
N PRO A 111 -15.81 -17.75 -12.00
CA PRO A 111 -15.59 -18.41 -10.71
C PRO A 111 -14.64 -17.61 -9.80
N LYS A 112 -14.78 -17.82 -8.48
CA LYS A 112 -13.98 -17.10 -7.47
C LYS A 112 -12.49 -17.26 -7.76
N HIS A 113 -11.81 -16.13 -7.97
CA HIS A 113 -10.35 -16.11 -8.13
C HIS A 113 -9.65 -16.44 -6.82
N ASN A 114 -8.44 -16.99 -6.89
CA ASN A 114 -7.63 -17.21 -5.71
C ASN A 114 -7.32 -15.86 -5.02
N PRO A 115 -7.77 -15.63 -3.77
CA PRO A 115 -7.48 -14.40 -3.04
C PRO A 115 -6.03 -14.30 -2.56
N GLY A 116 -5.24 -15.36 -2.69
CA GLY A 116 -3.87 -15.42 -2.17
C GLY A 116 -3.83 -15.38 -0.62
N PRO A 117 -2.62 -15.25 -0.05
CA PRO A 117 -2.40 -15.41 1.39
C PRO A 117 -2.71 -14.17 2.23
N ALA A 118 -2.72 -12.98 1.63
CA ALA A 118 -2.76 -11.71 2.36
C ALA A 118 -4.11 -11.00 2.29
N ARG A 119 -4.42 -10.27 3.36
CA ARG A 119 -5.61 -9.43 3.48
C ARG A 119 -5.22 -8.08 4.03
N VAL A 120 -5.83 -7.02 3.51
CA VAL A 120 -5.86 -5.73 4.17
C VAL A 120 -7.07 -5.69 5.11
N VAL A 121 -6.83 -5.26 6.35
CA VAL A 121 -7.88 -5.09 7.36
C VAL A 121 -8.18 -3.61 7.55
N TYR A 122 -9.47 -3.29 7.61
CA TYR A 122 -9.94 -1.91 7.76
C TYR A 122 -11.27 -1.81 8.48
N THR A 123 -11.59 -0.64 9.03
CA THR A 123 -12.88 -0.40 9.69
C THR A 123 -14.01 -0.39 8.65
N ALA A 124 -15.12 -1.08 8.90
CA ALA A 124 -16.23 -1.19 7.94
C ALA A 124 -16.85 0.16 7.54
N HIS A 125 -17.04 1.05 8.51
CA HIS A 125 -17.77 2.31 8.29
C HIS A 125 -16.92 3.41 7.65
N LYS A 126 -15.70 3.63 8.15
CA LYS A 126 -14.82 4.74 7.70
C LYS A 126 -13.69 4.31 6.78
N LYS A 127 -13.56 3.01 6.51
CA LYS A 127 -12.47 2.46 5.68
C LYS A 127 -11.07 2.87 6.18
N GLU A 128 -10.92 3.04 7.50
CA GLU A 128 -9.63 3.34 8.12
C GLU A 128 -8.74 2.09 8.08
N PHE A 129 -7.52 2.24 7.59
CA PHE A 129 -6.53 1.17 7.52
C PHE A 129 -6.12 0.70 8.93
N CYS A 130 -6.17 -0.61 9.15
CA CYS A 130 -5.77 -1.25 10.41
C CYS A 130 -4.40 -1.93 10.31
N GLY A 131 -4.15 -2.61 9.19
CA GLY A 131 -2.93 -3.38 8.95
C GLY A 131 -3.07 -4.32 7.77
N ILE A 132 -1.99 -5.03 7.48
CA ILE A 132 -1.97 -6.15 6.52
C ILE A 132 -1.71 -7.40 7.32
N ILE A 133 -2.51 -8.43 7.05
CA ILE A 133 -2.38 -9.74 7.68
C ILE A 133 -2.12 -10.79 6.59
N ALA A 134 -1.42 -11.85 6.92
CA ALA A 134 -1.14 -12.94 5.99
C ALA A 134 -1.19 -14.29 6.70
N HIS A 135 -1.59 -15.32 5.96
CA HIS A 135 -1.39 -16.69 6.39
C HIS A 135 0.12 -16.97 6.43
N PRO A 136 0.68 -17.47 7.53
CA PRO A 136 2.10 -17.80 7.60
C PRO A 136 2.44 -19.10 6.86
N ASP A 137 1.46 -19.96 6.57
CA ASP A 137 1.65 -21.19 5.80
C ASP A 137 0.66 -21.29 4.63
N GLY A 138 1.18 -21.24 3.40
CA GLY A 138 0.35 -21.26 2.19
C GLY A 138 -0.69 -20.13 2.17
N GLU A 139 -1.97 -20.47 1.95
CA GLU A 139 -3.07 -19.50 1.74
C GLU A 139 -4.27 -19.71 2.67
N LYS A 140 -4.10 -20.47 3.76
CA LYS A 140 -5.19 -20.84 4.68
C LYS A 140 -4.70 -20.89 6.12
N GLY A 141 -5.65 -20.97 7.06
CA GLY A 141 -5.36 -21.12 8.49
C GLY A 141 -5.50 -19.81 9.25
N HIS A 142 -4.72 -19.66 10.32
CA HIS A 142 -4.68 -18.43 11.11
C HIS A 142 -3.95 -17.31 10.35
N TYR A 143 -4.11 -16.09 10.84
CA TYR A 143 -3.43 -14.91 10.32
C TYR A 143 -2.37 -14.39 11.30
N GLU A 144 -1.29 -13.86 10.75
CA GLU A 144 -0.31 -13.04 11.47
C GLU A 144 -0.27 -11.62 10.88
N LEU A 145 0.08 -10.64 11.72
CA LEU A 145 0.28 -9.26 11.30
C LEU A 145 1.61 -9.12 10.53
N CYS A 146 1.56 -8.53 9.33
CA CYS A 146 2.75 -8.15 8.58
C CYS A 146 3.42 -6.92 9.24
N ASN A 147 4.75 -6.83 9.19
CA ASN A 147 5.54 -5.79 9.89
C ASN A 147 6.16 -4.77 8.94
#